data_AF-E9EB42-F1
#
_entry.id   AF-E9EB42-F1
#
_cell.length_a   1.000
_cell.length_b   1.000
_cell.length_c   1.000
_cell.angle_alpha   90.00
_cell.angle_beta   90.00
_cell.angle_gamma   90.00
#
_symmetry.space_group_name_H-M   'P 1'
#
loop_
_entity.id
_entity.type
_entity.pdbx_description
1 polymer ?
#
loop_
_entity_poly.entity_id
_entity_poly.type
_entity_poly.pdbx_seq_one_letter_code
_entity_poly.pdbx_strand_id
1 'polypeptide(L)'
;MSVTIASATSTLTPEQDVVTLQPPPPPPPPPPPSSSPSYQLHQKPISVTLTGSSIFTLSAALLISIHCLGSTLTEWLILLTPLLVLVHNDYENFLSLGPGGTSPTFYGYLQISWWRLWALRDPFTPPAHLAVNHASPSGMLRSQNLPYRSGPRPRVVGIAPQRQLDQHGARNSYQTLRRAMVKLGNGSPLKFGTERSCVEKHGLALFAKHALRTNCQGEIVHVHDSDHSMHMCLHPDDIAEVLAKGWGQMHPLARKGWFLQMPVAANFVMIYAPRNEQELQIVYRIIEAAIWYISEEKASLS
;
A
#
# COMPACT_ATOMS: atom_id res chain seq x y z
N MET A 1 74.02 -7.37 -20.75
CA MET A 1 73.05 -6.52 -21.47
C MET A 1 72.79 -5.31 -20.59
N SER A 2 73.43 -4.21 -20.97
CA SER A 2 73.38 -2.89 -20.33
C SER A 2 72.05 -2.21 -20.64
N VAL A 3 71.53 -1.38 -19.72
CA VAL A 3 71.24 0.04 -19.99
C VAL A 3 71.23 0.78 -18.64
N THR A 4 72.25 1.62 -18.45
CA THR A 4 72.27 2.75 -17.52
C THR A 4 71.98 4.00 -18.36
N ILE A 5 71.08 4.88 -17.94
CA ILE A 5 70.99 6.24 -18.51
C ILE A 5 71.01 7.27 -17.39
N ALA A 6 71.90 8.24 -17.62
CA ALA A 6 72.40 9.25 -16.71
C ALA A 6 71.41 10.39 -16.45
N SER A 7 71.67 11.06 -15.32
CA SER A 7 71.12 12.36 -14.94
C SER A 7 71.90 13.49 -15.61
N ALA A 8 71.23 14.59 -15.96
CA ALA A 8 71.86 15.89 -16.14
C ALA A 8 70.87 17.03 -15.83
N THR A 9 71.30 17.88 -14.90
CA THR A 9 70.65 19.08 -14.35
C THR A 9 71.06 20.32 -15.14
N SER A 10 70.31 21.43 -14.96
CA SER A 10 70.63 22.88 -15.17
C SER A 10 69.61 23.52 -16.13
N THR A 11 69.04 24.71 -15.94
CA THR A 11 69.38 25.91 -15.15
C THR A 11 68.12 26.80 -14.98
N LEU A 12 68.12 27.69 -13.97
CA LEU A 12 67.03 28.59 -13.53
C LEU A 12 66.79 29.84 -14.41
N THR A 13 65.54 30.37 -14.37
CA THR A 13 65.08 31.77 -14.04
C THR A 13 63.79 32.16 -14.81
N PRO A 14 63.01 33.20 -14.45
CA PRO A 14 62.09 33.29 -13.29
C PRO A 14 60.65 33.77 -13.66
N GLU A 15 59.75 33.79 -12.66
CA GLU A 15 58.47 34.53 -12.57
C GLU A 15 57.44 34.47 -13.72
N GLN A 16 56.27 33.85 -13.46
CA GLN A 16 54.97 34.50 -13.63
C GLN A 16 53.80 33.67 -13.04
N ASP A 17 53.00 34.38 -12.22
CA ASP A 17 51.59 34.19 -11.90
C ASP A 17 51.11 32.93 -11.16
N VAL A 18 51.04 33.07 -9.83
CA VAL A 18 50.17 32.28 -8.95
C VAL A 18 48.71 32.67 -9.23
N VAL A 19 48.06 31.96 -10.14
CA VAL A 19 46.61 32.01 -10.31
C VAL A 19 45.97 31.31 -9.11
N THR A 20 45.41 32.11 -8.20
CA THR A 20 44.58 31.63 -7.09
C THR A 20 43.30 31.04 -7.68
N LEU A 21 43.21 29.71 -7.79
CA LEU A 21 41.98 29.02 -8.18
C LEU A 21 40.96 29.13 -7.05
N GLN A 22 39.92 29.93 -7.30
CA GLN A 22 38.78 30.08 -6.41
C GLN A 22 37.95 28.78 -6.41
N PRO A 23 37.52 28.25 -5.24
CA PRO A 23 36.74 27.03 -5.19
C PRO A 23 35.36 27.22 -5.85
N PRO A 24 34.80 26.17 -6.49
CA PRO A 24 33.53 26.26 -7.19
C PRO A 24 32.39 26.60 -6.23
N PRO A 25 31.38 27.36 -6.69
CA PRO A 25 30.23 27.70 -5.86
C PRO A 25 29.47 26.45 -5.42
N PRO A 26 28.84 26.48 -4.23
CA PRO A 26 28.07 25.36 -3.72
C PRO A 26 26.90 25.04 -4.66
N PRO A 27 26.50 23.77 -4.78
CA PRO A 27 25.37 23.37 -5.60
C PRO A 27 24.09 24.08 -5.14
N PRO A 28 23.18 24.41 -6.08
CA PRO A 28 21.93 25.06 -5.73
C PRO A 28 21.13 24.19 -4.73
N PRO A 29 20.39 24.80 -3.81
CA PRO A 29 19.55 24.07 -2.87
C PRO A 29 18.53 23.21 -3.64
N PRO A 30 18.18 22.02 -3.11
CA PRO A 30 17.18 21.17 -3.74
C PRO A 30 15.86 21.96 -3.89
N PRO A 31 15.12 21.73 -4.99
CA PRO A 31 13.84 22.40 -5.18
C PRO A 31 12.92 22.12 -3.99
N PRO A 32 12.09 23.09 -3.57
CA PRO A 32 11.13 22.88 -2.51
C PRO A 32 10.27 21.65 -2.84
N PRO A 33 9.93 20.81 -1.84
CA PRO A 33 9.13 19.62 -2.09
C PRO A 33 7.82 20.05 -2.76
N SER A 34 7.56 19.49 -3.94
CA SER A 34 6.28 19.69 -4.61
C SER A 34 5.16 19.40 -3.61
N SER A 35 4.29 20.38 -3.43
CA SER A 35 3.02 20.20 -2.75
C SER A 35 2.15 19.36 -3.68
N SER A 36 2.39 18.05 -3.73
CA SER A 36 1.41 17.12 -4.25
C SER A 36 0.12 17.39 -3.47
N PRO A 37 -0.99 17.74 -4.13
CA PRO A 37 -2.25 17.92 -3.42
C PRO A 37 -2.54 16.62 -2.67
N SER A 38 -2.96 16.74 -1.42
CA SER A 38 -3.52 15.60 -0.69
C SER A 38 -4.77 15.17 -1.46
N TYR A 39 -4.61 14.22 -2.39
CA TYR A 39 -5.73 13.63 -3.10
C TYR A 39 -6.57 12.88 -2.07
N GLN A 40 -7.62 13.54 -1.57
CA GLN A 40 -8.60 12.87 -0.74
C GLN A 40 -9.37 11.89 -1.61
N LEU A 41 -9.13 10.61 -1.37
CA LEU A 41 -9.84 9.52 -2.01
C LEU A 41 -11.31 9.60 -1.61
N HIS A 42 -12.20 9.80 -2.58
CA HIS A 42 -13.64 9.91 -2.36
C HIS A 42 -14.36 8.80 -3.12
N GLN A 43 -15.22 8.07 -2.41
CA GLN A 43 -16.17 7.16 -3.04
C GLN A 43 -17.54 7.82 -3.14
N LYS A 44 -18.17 7.73 -4.31
CA LYS A 44 -19.50 8.25 -4.57
C LYS A 44 -20.53 7.13 -4.36
N PRO A 45 -21.38 7.21 -3.31
CA PRO A 45 -22.48 6.27 -3.16
C PRO A 45 -23.52 6.52 -4.26
N ILE A 46 -24.19 5.46 -4.72
CA ILE A 46 -25.35 5.63 -5.58
C ILE A 46 -26.54 6.02 -4.72
N SER A 47 -27.08 7.20 -4.98
CA SER A 47 -28.32 7.67 -4.40
C SER A 47 -29.27 8.05 -5.52
N VAL A 48 -30.42 7.38 -5.58
CA VAL A 48 -31.52 7.74 -6.48
C VAL A 48 -32.56 8.49 -5.67
N THR A 49 -32.84 9.75 -6.04
CA THR A 49 -33.92 10.54 -5.46
C THR A 49 -34.99 10.75 -6.52
N LEU A 50 -36.23 10.38 -6.20
CA LEU A 50 -37.38 10.54 -7.11
C LEU A 50 -38.24 11.70 -6.60
N THR A 51 -38.31 12.77 -7.38
CA THR A 51 -39.24 13.87 -7.10
C THR A 51 -40.64 13.54 -7.64
N GLY A 52 -41.68 14.24 -7.17
CA GLY A 52 -43.04 14.04 -7.69
C GLY A 52 -43.13 14.15 -9.21
N SER A 53 -42.50 15.17 -9.80
CA SER A 53 -42.43 15.31 -11.27
C SER A 53 -41.65 14.17 -11.92
N SER A 54 -40.55 13.69 -11.33
CA SER A 54 -39.78 12.56 -11.85
C SER A 54 -40.62 11.28 -11.89
N ILE A 55 -41.46 11.06 -10.88
CA ILE A 55 -42.36 9.90 -10.82
C ILE A 55 -43.37 9.96 -11.96
N PHE A 56 -44.08 11.10 -12.14
CA PHE A 56 -45.06 11.24 -13.21
C PHE A 56 -44.42 11.06 -14.60
N THR A 57 -43.26 11.67 -14.84
CA THR A 57 -42.54 11.53 -16.12
C THR A 57 -42.08 10.10 -16.35
N LEU A 58 -41.52 9.42 -15.33
CA LEU A 58 -41.08 8.03 -15.45
C LEU A 58 -42.26 7.09 -15.71
N SER A 59 -43.38 7.26 -15.02
CA SER A 59 -44.59 6.47 -15.24
C SER A 59 -45.15 6.67 -16.66
N ALA A 60 -45.22 7.90 -17.14
CA ALA A 60 -45.66 8.19 -18.50
C ALA A 60 -44.70 7.59 -19.56
N ALA A 61 -43.39 7.73 -19.36
CA ALA A 61 -42.38 7.16 -20.25
C ALA A 61 -42.45 5.62 -20.30
N LEU A 62 -42.67 4.96 -19.15
CA LEU A 62 -42.86 3.52 -19.07
C LEU A 62 -44.11 3.06 -19.84
N LEU A 63 -45.25 3.75 -19.66
CA LEU A 63 -46.48 3.44 -20.39
C LEU A 63 -46.29 3.59 -21.91
N ILE A 64 -45.67 4.69 -22.35
CA ILE A 64 -45.36 4.91 -23.77
C ILE A 64 -44.42 3.81 -24.29
N SER A 65 -43.38 3.45 -23.53
CA SER A 65 -42.44 2.39 -23.91
C SER A 65 -43.15 1.04 -24.09
N ILE A 66 -44.03 0.66 -23.18
CA ILE A 66 -44.79 -0.60 -23.28
C ILE A 66 -45.62 -0.62 -24.57
N HIS A 67 -46.29 0.48 -24.90
CA HIS A 67 -47.15 0.56 -26.08
C HIS A 67 -46.39 0.68 -27.40
N CYS A 68 -45.22 1.33 -27.43
CA CYS A 68 -44.45 1.55 -28.65
C CYS A 68 -43.38 0.48 -28.92
N LEU A 69 -42.70 0.01 -27.87
CA LEU A 69 -41.55 -0.92 -27.95
C LEU A 69 -41.94 -2.36 -27.58
N GLY A 70 -43.10 -2.56 -26.94
CA GLY A 70 -43.53 -3.85 -26.40
C GLY A 70 -43.04 -4.11 -24.98
N SER A 71 -43.67 -5.10 -24.31
CA SER A 71 -43.39 -5.43 -22.91
C SER A 71 -41.98 -6.00 -22.72
N THR A 72 -41.56 -6.94 -23.56
CA THR A 72 -40.27 -7.64 -23.43
C THR A 72 -39.09 -6.68 -23.49
N LEU A 73 -39.07 -5.78 -24.47
CA LEU A 73 -38.00 -4.78 -24.61
C LEU A 73 -38.01 -3.79 -23.44
N THR A 74 -39.20 -3.38 -22.99
CA THR A 74 -39.33 -2.46 -21.85
C THR A 74 -38.84 -3.11 -20.54
N GLU A 75 -39.15 -4.39 -20.31
CA GLU A 75 -38.64 -5.16 -19.17
C GLU A 75 -37.10 -5.20 -19.13
N TRP A 76 -36.47 -5.48 -20.29
CA TRP A 76 -35.00 -5.44 -20.39
C TRP A 76 -34.43 -4.05 -20.10
N LEU A 77 -35.06 -2.98 -20.56
CA LEU A 77 -34.62 -1.61 -20.29
C LEU A 77 -34.72 -1.26 -18.81
N ILE A 78 -35.82 -1.64 -18.14
CA ILE A 78 -36.01 -1.43 -16.70
C ILE A 78 -34.94 -2.15 -15.88
N LEU A 79 -34.56 -3.37 -16.29
CA LEU A 79 -33.55 -4.16 -15.59
C LEU A 79 -32.12 -3.70 -15.90
N LEU A 80 -31.82 -3.43 -17.17
CA LEU A 80 -30.47 -3.12 -17.63
C LEU A 80 -30.02 -1.70 -17.22
N THR A 81 -30.92 -0.72 -17.23
CA THR A 81 -30.58 0.66 -16.89
C THR A 81 -29.95 0.82 -15.50
N PRO A 82 -30.59 0.38 -14.38
CA PRO A 82 -29.98 0.49 -13.06
C PRO A 82 -28.71 -0.35 -12.94
N LEU A 83 -28.65 -1.51 -13.61
CA LEU A 83 -27.45 -2.34 -13.63
C LEU A 83 -26.26 -1.62 -14.28
N LEU A 84 -26.47 -0.97 -15.43
CA LEU A 84 -25.43 -0.19 -16.10
C LEU A 84 -24.98 1.02 -15.26
N VAL A 85 -25.91 1.71 -14.61
CA VAL A 85 -25.57 2.80 -13.68
C VAL A 85 -24.75 2.29 -12.50
N LEU A 86 -25.11 1.13 -11.92
CA LEU A 86 -24.37 0.47 -10.85
C LEU A 86 -22.94 0.12 -11.28
N VAL A 87 -22.79 -0.55 -12.43
CA VAL A 87 -21.49 -0.95 -12.97
C VAL A 87 -20.64 0.26 -13.32
N HIS A 88 -21.22 1.30 -13.94
CA HIS A 88 -20.51 2.51 -14.28
C HIS A 88 -19.99 3.24 -13.04
N ASN A 89 -20.84 3.44 -12.02
CA ASN A 89 -20.43 4.11 -10.80
C ASN A 89 -19.40 3.30 -10.00
N ASP A 90 -19.56 1.97 -9.93
CA ASP A 90 -18.56 1.11 -9.26
C ASP A 90 -17.23 1.09 -10.00
N TYR A 91 -17.25 1.14 -11.34
CA TYR A 91 -16.05 1.28 -12.16
C TYR A 91 -15.35 2.63 -11.93
N GLU A 92 -16.09 3.74 -11.91
CA GLU A 92 -15.54 5.07 -11.59
C GLU A 92 -14.96 5.10 -10.16
N ASN A 93 -15.64 4.49 -9.20
CA ASN A 93 -15.13 4.34 -7.84
C ASN A 93 -13.85 3.49 -7.82
N PHE A 94 -13.76 2.42 -8.60
CA PHE A 94 -12.54 1.63 -8.76
C PHE A 94 -11.38 2.47 -9.32
N LEU A 95 -11.62 3.24 -10.38
CA LEU A 95 -10.60 4.14 -10.95
C LEU A 95 -10.16 5.21 -9.94
N SER A 96 -11.09 5.73 -9.13
CA SER A 96 -10.81 6.76 -8.12
C SER A 96 -9.86 6.31 -7.03
N LEU A 97 -9.70 5.00 -6.80
CA LEU A 97 -8.74 4.45 -5.83
C LEU A 97 -7.28 4.64 -6.25
N GLY A 98 -7.05 5.05 -7.49
CA GLY A 98 -5.74 5.28 -8.08
C GLY A 98 -5.06 3.98 -8.53
N PRO A 99 -3.79 4.07 -8.93
CA PRO A 99 -3.02 2.91 -9.38
C PRO A 99 -2.74 1.95 -8.22
N GLY A 100 -2.58 0.66 -8.51
CA GLY A 100 -2.19 -0.37 -7.54
C GLY A 100 -1.78 -1.67 -8.22
N GLY A 101 -1.86 -2.80 -7.51
CA GLY A 101 -1.50 -4.11 -8.07
C GLY A 101 -2.32 -4.54 -9.30
N THR A 102 -3.58 -4.10 -9.39
CA THR A 102 -4.47 -4.32 -10.53
C THR A 102 -4.51 -3.10 -11.45
N SER A 103 -4.45 -3.36 -12.76
CA SER A 103 -4.49 -2.31 -13.79
C SER A 103 -5.81 -1.53 -13.77
N PRO A 104 -5.79 -0.19 -13.93
CA PRO A 104 -6.98 0.66 -13.96
C PRO A 104 -7.68 0.58 -15.32
N THR A 105 -8.05 -0.62 -15.74
CA THR A 105 -8.77 -0.89 -16.99
C THR A 105 -10.08 -1.62 -16.68
N PHE A 106 -11.00 -1.64 -17.63
CA PHE A 106 -12.25 -2.41 -17.47
C PHE A 106 -11.99 -3.90 -17.24
N TYR A 107 -10.97 -4.47 -17.88
CA TYR A 107 -10.54 -5.85 -17.61
C TYR A 107 -10.08 -6.03 -16.15
N GLY A 108 -9.28 -5.09 -15.63
CA GLY A 108 -8.89 -5.09 -14.22
C GLY A 108 -10.09 -5.00 -13.27
N TYR A 109 -11.09 -4.19 -13.63
CA TYR A 109 -12.36 -4.10 -12.92
C TYR A 109 -13.15 -5.43 -12.92
N LEU A 110 -13.22 -6.14 -14.04
CA LEU A 110 -13.86 -7.45 -14.08
C LEU A 110 -13.11 -8.47 -13.22
N GLN A 111 -11.78 -8.44 -13.26
CA GLN A 111 -10.93 -9.30 -12.44
C GLN A 111 -11.19 -9.06 -10.94
N ILE A 112 -11.21 -7.81 -10.48
CA ILE A 112 -11.49 -7.51 -9.07
C ILE A 112 -12.94 -7.79 -8.71
N SER A 113 -13.89 -7.58 -9.63
CA SER A 113 -15.29 -7.96 -9.40
C SER A 113 -15.44 -9.45 -9.15
N TRP A 114 -14.72 -10.29 -9.89
CA TRP A 114 -14.65 -11.73 -9.63
C TRP A 114 -14.08 -12.03 -8.25
N TRP A 115 -12.94 -11.44 -7.89
CA TRP A 115 -12.31 -11.67 -6.59
C TRP A 115 -13.15 -11.17 -5.40
N ARG A 116 -13.92 -10.08 -5.57
CA ARG A 116 -14.82 -9.55 -4.54
C ARG A 116 -15.87 -10.57 -4.10
N LEU A 117 -16.33 -11.46 -4.99
CA LEU A 117 -17.28 -12.53 -4.64
C LEU A 117 -16.71 -13.51 -3.60
N TRP A 118 -15.38 -13.62 -3.53
CA TRP A 118 -14.65 -14.56 -2.67
C TRP A 118 -13.90 -13.88 -1.54
N ALA A 119 -13.99 -12.55 -1.43
CA ALA A 119 -13.31 -11.78 -0.41
C ALA A 119 -13.78 -12.15 1.01
N LEU A 120 -12.91 -11.95 1.99
CA LEU A 120 -13.28 -12.03 3.41
C LEU A 120 -14.43 -11.07 3.70
N ARG A 121 -15.49 -11.59 4.31
CA ARG A 121 -16.65 -10.81 4.72
C ARG A 121 -16.37 -9.96 5.96
N ASP A 122 -15.58 -10.52 6.88
CA ASP A 122 -15.15 -9.83 8.08
C ASP A 122 -13.62 -9.70 8.08
N PRO A 123 -13.07 -8.49 7.88
CA PRO A 123 -11.64 -8.25 7.91
C PRO A 123 -11.09 -8.08 9.34
N PHE A 124 -11.92 -8.13 10.39
CA PHE A 124 -11.50 -7.88 11.77
C PHE A 124 -11.31 -9.15 12.60
N THR A 125 -11.63 -10.31 12.03
CA THR A 125 -11.37 -11.60 12.67
C THR A 125 -10.01 -12.15 12.22
N PRO A 126 -9.12 -12.54 13.16
CA PRO A 126 -7.84 -13.15 12.81
C PRO A 126 -8.05 -14.52 12.13
N PRO A 127 -7.12 -14.95 11.27
CA PRO A 127 -7.27 -16.20 10.55
C PRO A 127 -7.18 -17.40 11.52
N ALA A 128 -8.24 -18.22 11.54
CA ALA A 128 -8.27 -19.42 12.37
C ALA A 128 -7.33 -20.51 11.81
N HIS A 129 -6.48 -21.08 12.67
CA HIS A 129 -5.65 -22.26 12.37
C HIS A 129 -4.74 -22.11 11.14
N LEU A 130 -3.96 -21.02 11.06
CA LEU A 130 -2.81 -21.00 10.17
C LEU A 130 -1.69 -21.85 10.79
N ALA A 131 -1.38 -22.98 10.15
CA ALA A 131 -0.20 -23.75 10.49
C ALA A 131 1.03 -22.86 10.26
N VAL A 132 1.70 -22.51 11.36
CA VAL A 132 2.91 -21.70 11.31
C VAL A 132 4.10 -22.65 11.35
N ASN A 133 4.79 -22.78 10.21
CA ASN A 133 6.09 -23.43 10.19
C ASN A 133 7.15 -22.40 10.64
N HIS A 134 7.16 -22.10 11.94
CA HIS A 134 8.09 -21.17 12.56
C HIS A 134 8.76 -21.78 13.76
N ALA A 135 10.05 -21.47 13.95
CA ALA A 135 10.82 -21.96 15.07
C ALA A 135 10.26 -21.53 16.44
N SER A 136 9.49 -20.43 16.48
CA SER A 136 8.83 -19.94 17.68
C SER A 136 7.32 -20.17 17.59
N PRO A 137 6.69 -20.69 18.66
CA PRO A 137 5.25 -20.97 18.67
C PRO A 137 4.40 -19.72 18.89
N SER A 138 5.01 -18.54 19.13
CA SER A 138 4.29 -17.31 19.46
C SER A 138 4.89 -16.09 18.76
N GLY A 139 4.02 -15.11 18.51
CA GLY A 139 4.37 -13.83 17.88
C GLY A 139 5.15 -12.87 18.79
N MET A 140 5.78 -11.86 18.20
CA MET A 140 6.65 -10.90 18.91
C MET A 140 5.87 -9.77 19.61
N LEU A 141 4.64 -9.48 19.19
CA LEU A 141 3.83 -8.36 19.69
C LEU A 141 3.11 -8.70 20.99
N ARG A 142 2.83 -9.98 21.25
CA ARG A 142 2.12 -10.42 22.46
C ARG A 142 2.90 -10.10 23.74
N SER A 143 4.23 -10.26 23.74
CA SER A 143 5.09 -9.89 24.87
C SER A 143 5.28 -8.39 25.02
N GLN A 144 4.95 -7.66 23.96
CA GLN A 144 5.19 -6.23 23.80
C GLN A 144 4.00 -5.37 24.29
N ASN A 145 2.81 -5.95 24.47
CA ASN A 145 1.58 -5.27 24.94
C ASN A 145 1.29 -4.00 24.14
N LEU A 146 0.76 -4.14 22.92
CA LEU A 146 0.42 -2.97 22.12
C LEU A 146 -0.71 -2.17 22.80
N PRO A 147 -0.60 -0.82 22.87
CA PRO A 147 -1.68 0.01 23.38
C PRO A 147 -2.87 -0.04 22.43
N TYR A 148 -4.08 0.22 22.93
CA TYR A 148 -5.24 0.42 22.06
C TYR A 148 -5.08 1.68 21.23
N ARG A 149 -5.37 1.58 19.93
CA ARG A 149 -5.40 2.75 19.06
C ARG A 149 -6.59 3.64 19.44
N SER A 150 -6.33 4.93 19.65
CA SER A 150 -7.36 5.88 20.07
C SER A 150 -8.37 6.19 18.96
N GLY A 151 -9.67 6.12 19.29
CA GLY A 151 -10.76 6.46 18.39
C GLY A 151 -11.26 5.28 17.53
N PRO A 152 -12.22 5.53 16.63
CA PRO A 152 -12.75 4.50 15.74
C PRO A 152 -11.71 4.06 14.72
N ARG A 153 -11.90 2.87 14.15
CA ARG A 153 -11.09 2.41 13.01
C ARG A 153 -11.29 3.30 11.79
N PRO A 154 -10.25 3.50 10.97
CA PRO A 154 -10.40 4.18 9.69
C PRO A 154 -11.35 3.45 8.74
N ARG A 155 -12.01 4.21 7.88
CA ARG A 155 -12.81 3.65 6.79
C ARG A 155 -11.89 3.19 5.66
N VAL A 156 -11.93 1.90 5.36
CA VAL A 156 -11.14 1.28 4.29
C VAL A 156 -12.05 0.72 3.21
N VAL A 157 -11.65 0.89 1.96
CA VAL A 157 -12.43 0.47 0.78
C VAL A 157 -11.53 -0.17 -0.27
N GLY A 158 -12.15 -0.88 -1.21
CA GLY A 158 -11.43 -1.59 -2.26
C GLY A 158 -10.84 -2.92 -1.80
N ILE A 159 -10.33 -3.67 -2.77
CA ILE A 159 -9.67 -4.96 -2.54
C ILE A 159 -8.28 -5.03 -3.17
N ALA A 160 -8.10 -4.37 -4.32
CA ALA A 160 -6.86 -4.24 -5.08
C ALA A 160 -7.12 -3.18 -6.18
N PRO A 161 -6.75 -1.91 -5.99
CA PRO A 161 -6.12 -1.35 -4.79
C PRO A 161 -7.07 -1.33 -3.58
N GLN A 162 -6.50 -1.44 -2.39
CA GLN A 162 -7.16 -1.22 -1.11
C GLN A 162 -6.69 0.11 -0.52
N ARG A 163 -7.63 0.93 -0.03
CA ARG A 163 -7.34 2.30 0.42
C ARG A 163 -8.01 2.67 1.71
N GLN A 164 -7.28 3.40 2.55
CA GLN A 164 -7.78 4.10 3.72
C GLN A 164 -8.31 5.48 3.30
N LEU A 165 -9.59 5.76 3.56
CA LEU A 165 -10.27 6.98 3.09
C LEU A 165 -10.26 8.14 4.08
N ASP A 166 -10.01 7.86 5.35
CA ASP A 166 -10.01 8.86 6.42
C ASP A 166 -8.84 8.60 7.39
N GLN A 167 -8.67 9.48 8.37
CA GLN A 167 -7.57 9.39 9.35
C GLN A 167 -6.19 9.23 8.69
N HIS A 168 -5.97 9.91 7.56
CA HIS A 168 -4.73 9.85 6.79
C HIS A 168 -3.52 10.16 7.70
N GLY A 169 -2.44 9.40 7.52
CA GLY A 169 -1.25 9.57 8.35
C GLY A 169 -0.58 10.92 8.13
N ALA A 170 0.05 11.46 9.17
CA ALA A 170 0.76 12.73 9.06
C ALA A 170 1.91 12.61 8.04
N ARG A 171 2.04 13.59 7.14
CA ARG A 171 3.10 13.59 6.10
C ARG A 171 4.50 13.43 6.70
N ASN A 172 4.75 14.03 7.86
CA ASN A 172 6.02 13.89 8.57
C ASN A 172 6.26 12.45 9.05
N SER A 173 5.24 11.79 9.61
CA SER A 173 5.33 10.40 10.05
C SER A 173 5.57 9.46 8.86
N TYR A 174 4.90 9.69 7.73
CA TYR A 174 5.14 8.95 6.49
C TYR A 174 6.57 9.13 5.96
N GLN A 175 7.08 10.36 5.92
CA GLN A 175 8.46 10.62 5.48
C GLN A 175 9.49 9.98 6.43
N THR A 176 9.25 10.06 7.73
CA THR A 176 10.13 9.50 8.76
C THR A 176 10.15 7.98 8.69
N LEU A 177 8.98 7.35 8.51
CA LEU A 177 8.86 5.92 8.23
C LEU A 177 9.67 5.49 7.01
N ARG A 178 9.51 6.17 5.87
CA ARG A 178 10.24 5.85 4.65
C ARG A 178 11.75 5.98 4.83
N ARG A 179 12.21 7.03 5.50
CA ARG A 179 13.64 7.22 5.82
C ARG A 179 14.15 6.10 6.72
N ALA A 180 13.39 5.67 7.72
CA ALA A 180 13.77 4.58 8.60
C ALA A 180 13.93 3.25 7.83
N MET A 181 12.99 2.94 6.91
CA MET A 181 13.08 1.76 6.05
C MET A 181 14.34 1.78 5.16
N VAL A 182 14.62 2.93 4.50
CA VAL A 182 15.83 3.10 3.66
C VAL A 182 17.10 3.01 4.51
N LYS A 183 17.12 3.63 5.69
CA LYS A 183 18.24 3.57 6.64
C LYS A 183 18.52 2.12 7.06
N LEU A 184 17.48 1.33 7.36
CA LEU A 184 17.62 -0.07 7.72
C LEU A 184 18.18 -0.91 6.56
N GLY A 185 17.65 -0.73 5.35
CA GLY A 185 18.16 -1.37 4.15
C GLY A 185 19.64 -1.08 3.90
N ASN A 186 20.04 0.19 4.00
CA ASN A 186 21.42 0.63 3.79
C ASN A 186 22.36 0.24 4.93
N GLY A 187 21.86 0.19 6.17
CA GLY A 187 22.65 -0.20 7.35
C GLY A 187 22.90 -1.70 7.45
N SER A 188 22.10 -2.52 6.78
CA SER A 188 22.26 -3.98 6.75
C SER A 188 22.03 -4.53 5.34
N PRO A 189 22.87 -4.15 4.36
CA PRO A 189 22.62 -4.42 2.95
C PRO A 189 22.75 -5.91 2.59
N LEU A 190 23.32 -6.74 3.45
CA LEU A 190 23.34 -8.20 3.26
C LEU A 190 22.02 -8.86 3.68
N LYS A 191 21.23 -8.21 4.55
CA LYS A 191 19.99 -8.76 5.10
C LYS A 191 18.75 -8.15 4.46
N PHE A 192 18.79 -6.84 4.23
CA PHE A 192 17.64 -6.07 3.79
C PHE A 192 17.94 -5.23 2.55
N GLY A 193 16.88 -4.80 1.88
CA GLY A 193 16.92 -3.85 0.77
C GLY A 193 15.60 -3.11 0.64
N THR A 194 15.60 -1.96 -0.03
CA THR A 194 14.36 -1.22 -0.32
C THR A 194 14.19 -1.03 -1.81
N GLU A 195 13.03 -1.41 -2.34
CA GLU A 195 12.68 -1.28 -3.76
C GLU A 195 11.20 -0.91 -3.92
N ARG A 196 10.69 -0.91 -5.15
CA ARG A 196 9.27 -0.74 -5.44
C ARG A 196 8.51 -2.01 -5.07
N SER A 197 7.34 -1.89 -4.42
CA SER A 197 6.53 -3.07 -4.05
C SER A 197 6.21 -3.94 -5.28
N CYS A 198 6.28 -5.26 -5.12
CA CYS A 198 5.77 -6.19 -6.11
C CYS A 198 4.24 -6.23 -6.15
N VAL A 199 3.63 -6.25 -4.96
CA VAL A 199 2.21 -6.53 -4.77
C VAL A 199 1.42 -5.33 -5.24
N GLU A 200 1.78 -4.15 -4.74
CA GLU A 200 1.12 -2.91 -5.09
C GLU A 200 1.64 -2.34 -6.42
N LYS A 201 2.81 -2.80 -6.87
CA LYS A 201 3.52 -2.26 -8.04
C LYS A 201 3.76 -0.77 -7.93
N HIS A 202 3.67 -0.17 -6.75
CA HIS A 202 3.84 1.26 -6.45
C HIS A 202 4.31 1.38 -4.99
N GLY A 203 4.79 2.56 -4.59
CA GLY A 203 5.24 2.80 -3.23
C GLY A 203 6.59 2.16 -2.87
N LEU A 204 7.15 2.61 -1.75
CA LEU A 204 8.38 2.07 -1.16
C LEU A 204 8.07 0.78 -0.41
N ALA A 205 8.85 -0.27 -0.68
CA ALA A 205 8.80 -1.53 0.03
C ALA A 205 10.16 -1.89 0.64
N LEU A 206 10.12 -2.60 1.77
CA LEU A 206 11.26 -3.21 2.42
C LEU A 206 11.25 -4.71 2.13
N PHE A 207 12.40 -5.25 1.74
CA PHE A 207 12.58 -6.65 1.38
C PHE A 207 13.65 -7.30 2.26
N ALA A 208 13.44 -8.58 2.57
CA ALA A 208 14.47 -9.46 3.14
C ALA A 208 15.18 -10.21 2.01
N LYS A 209 16.52 -10.18 1.99
CA LYS A 209 17.33 -10.90 1.00
C LYS A 209 17.33 -12.41 1.19
N HIS A 210 17.19 -12.86 2.43
CA HIS A 210 17.11 -14.27 2.81
C HIS A 210 15.79 -14.54 3.52
N ALA A 211 14.68 -14.32 2.81
CA ALA A 211 13.36 -14.53 3.36
C ALA A 211 13.03 -16.03 3.48
N LEU A 212 12.70 -16.49 4.68
CA LEU A 212 12.29 -17.86 4.96
C LEU A 212 10.81 -18.08 4.63
N ARG A 213 10.03 -17.00 4.66
CA ARG A 213 8.61 -16.96 4.34
C ARG A 213 8.40 -15.81 3.37
N THR A 214 7.75 -16.04 2.23
CA THR A 214 7.64 -14.98 1.22
C THR A 214 6.21 -14.76 0.78
N ASN A 215 5.86 -13.48 0.70
CA ASN A 215 4.97 -12.95 -0.31
C ASN A 215 5.82 -12.10 -1.24
N CYS A 216 5.71 -12.32 -2.55
CA CYS A 216 6.57 -11.76 -3.59
C CYS A 216 8.04 -11.55 -3.19
N GLN A 217 8.88 -12.58 -3.37
CA GLN A 217 10.34 -12.41 -3.34
C GLN A 217 10.91 -11.80 -2.04
N GLY A 218 10.21 -11.98 -0.91
CA GLY A 218 10.69 -11.52 0.40
C GLY A 218 10.24 -10.12 0.79
N GLU A 219 9.19 -9.59 0.16
CA GLU A 219 8.57 -8.32 0.57
C GLU A 219 8.05 -8.42 2.00
N ILE A 220 8.57 -7.56 2.88
CA ILE A 220 8.21 -7.52 4.31
C ILE A 220 7.03 -6.59 4.50
N VAL A 221 7.17 -5.35 4.01
CA VAL A 221 6.18 -4.30 4.12
C VAL A 221 6.30 -3.37 2.92
N HIS A 222 5.16 -2.90 2.40
CA HIS A 222 5.10 -1.75 1.51
C HIS A 222 4.18 -0.67 2.04
N VAL A 223 4.52 0.58 1.75
CA VAL A 223 3.76 1.76 2.18
C VAL A 223 3.11 2.40 0.96
N HIS A 224 1.81 2.68 1.06
CA HIS A 224 1.07 3.41 0.03
C HIS A 224 1.46 4.89 0.02
N ASP A 225 1.68 5.44 -1.18
CA ASP A 225 1.98 6.86 -1.34
C ASP A 225 0.73 7.75 -1.21
N SER A 226 -0.47 7.19 -1.43
CA SER A 226 -1.73 7.93 -1.44
C SER A 226 -2.30 8.19 -0.05
N ASP A 227 -2.36 7.15 0.79
CA ASP A 227 -3.01 7.20 2.11
C ASP A 227 -2.07 6.90 3.30
N HIS A 228 -0.81 6.56 3.00
CA HIS A 228 0.24 6.20 3.97
C HIS A 228 -0.06 4.96 4.83
N SER A 229 -1.10 4.20 4.50
CA SER A 229 -1.31 2.87 5.05
C SER A 229 -0.30 1.90 4.43
N MET A 230 -0.22 0.69 4.97
CA MET A 230 0.78 -0.28 4.56
C MET A 230 0.25 -1.70 4.62
N HIS A 231 0.83 -2.56 3.79
CA HIS A 231 0.56 -3.99 3.86
C HIS A 231 1.82 -4.77 4.21
N MET A 232 1.61 -5.84 4.97
CA MET A 232 2.67 -6.73 5.43
C MET A 232 2.11 -8.11 5.78
N CYS A 233 2.99 -9.07 5.96
CA CYS A 233 2.66 -10.37 6.54
C CYS A 233 3.11 -10.43 7.99
N LEU A 234 2.23 -10.93 8.86
CA LEU A 234 2.53 -11.10 10.28
C LEU A 234 2.33 -12.55 10.72
N HIS A 235 2.90 -12.88 11.88
CA HIS A 235 2.56 -14.10 12.60
C HIS A 235 1.07 -14.06 13.03
N PRO A 236 0.32 -15.18 13.02
CA PRO A 236 -1.10 -15.19 13.42
C PRO A 236 -1.38 -14.57 14.80
N ASP A 237 -0.51 -14.82 15.80
CA ASP A 237 -0.63 -14.17 17.12
C ASP A 237 -0.46 -12.64 17.05
N ASP A 238 0.44 -12.16 16.21
CA ASP A 238 0.70 -10.73 16.02
C ASP A 238 -0.46 -10.07 15.27
N ILE A 239 -1.09 -10.79 14.33
CA ILE A 239 -2.34 -10.37 13.70
C ILE A 239 -3.43 -10.24 14.75
N ALA A 240 -3.61 -11.25 15.62
CA ALA A 240 -4.63 -11.21 16.66
C ALA A 240 -4.46 -9.98 17.58
N GLU A 241 -3.22 -9.67 17.98
CA GLU A 241 -2.91 -8.48 18.78
C GLU A 241 -3.19 -7.18 18.01
N VAL A 242 -2.71 -7.05 16.77
CA VAL A 242 -2.93 -5.86 15.91
C VAL A 242 -4.41 -5.60 15.68
N LEU A 243 -5.18 -6.65 15.38
CA LEU A 243 -6.62 -6.57 15.19
C LEU A 243 -7.31 -6.21 16.51
N ALA A 244 -7.03 -6.90 17.62
CA ALA A 244 -7.67 -6.63 18.91
C ALA A 244 -7.43 -5.19 19.40
N LYS A 245 -6.26 -4.62 19.12
CA LYS A 245 -5.87 -3.26 19.54
C LYS A 245 -6.25 -2.16 18.55
N GLY A 246 -6.80 -2.51 17.38
CA GLY A 246 -7.30 -1.52 16.41
C GLY A 246 -6.26 -0.91 15.49
N TRP A 247 -5.10 -1.55 15.31
CA TRP A 247 -4.00 -1.04 14.48
C TRP A 247 -4.09 -1.42 13.01
N GLY A 248 -4.91 -2.40 12.65
CA GLY A 248 -5.07 -2.85 11.28
C GLY A 248 -6.29 -3.71 11.05
N GLN A 249 -6.40 -4.23 9.83
CA GLN A 249 -7.43 -5.17 9.39
C GLN A 249 -6.84 -6.19 8.40
N MET A 250 -7.44 -7.36 8.28
CA MET A 250 -7.08 -8.35 7.27
C MET A 250 -7.29 -7.78 5.86
N HIS A 251 -6.41 -8.14 4.93
CA HIS A 251 -6.64 -7.84 3.52
C HIS A 251 -7.84 -8.67 3.02
N PRO A 252 -8.82 -8.12 2.28
CA PRO A 252 -10.01 -8.87 1.85
C PRO A 252 -9.68 -10.13 1.04
N LEU A 253 -8.57 -10.12 0.31
CA LEU A 253 -8.08 -11.28 -0.44
C LEU A 253 -7.26 -12.28 0.39
N ALA A 254 -6.99 -12.04 1.67
CA ALA A 254 -6.25 -12.94 2.57
C ALA A 254 -7.12 -14.11 3.06
N ARG A 255 -8.02 -14.63 2.22
CA ARG A 255 -8.86 -15.78 2.53
C ARG A 255 -8.10 -17.07 2.24
N LYS A 256 -8.10 -18.00 3.20
CA LYS A 256 -7.70 -19.38 2.93
C LYS A 256 -8.92 -20.17 2.44
N GLY A 257 -8.93 -20.54 1.16
CA GLY A 257 -9.96 -21.38 0.56
C GLY A 257 -9.39 -22.73 0.16
N TRP A 258 -10.19 -23.80 0.26
CA TRP A 258 -9.82 -25.13 -0.25
C TRP A 258 -10.05 -25.26 -1.76
N PHE A 259 -10.98 -24.47 -2.31
CA PHE A 259 -11.40 -24.54 -3.71
C PHE A 259 -10.76 -23.46 -4.61
N LEU A 260 -10.30 -22.34 -4.04
CA LEU A 260 -9.76 -21.21 -4.77
C LEU A 260 -8.51 -20.67 -4.08
N GLN A 261 -7.40 -20.66 -4.82
CA GLN A 261 -6.15 -20.07 -4.36
C GLN A 261 -6.22 -18.55 -4.55
N MET A 262 -6.11 -17.81 -3.44
CA MET A 262 -6.13 -16.36 -3.44
C MET A 262 -4.76 -15.77 -3.84
N PRO A 263 -4.73 -14.55 -4.42
CA PRO A 263 -3.49 -13.95 -4.93
C PRO A 263 -2.55 -13.41 -3.83
N VAL A 264 -2.99 -13.37 -2.57
CA VAL A 264 -2.20 -12.91 -1.42
C VAL A 264 -2.21 -13.96 -0.31
N ALA A 265 -1.20 -13.96 0.56
CA ALA A 265 -1.19 -14.93 1.66
C ALA A 265 -2.34 -14.69 2.65
N ALA A 266 -2.71 -15.77 3.34
CA ALA A 266 -3.79 -15.76 4.33
C ALA A 266 -3.48 -14.95 5.60
N ASN A 267 -2.22 -14.56 5.81
CA ASN A 267 -1.75 -13.72 6.91
C ASN A 267 -1.39 -12.29 6.46
N PHE A 268 -1.89 -11.88 5.29
CA PHE A 268 -1.65 -10.55 4.76
C PHE A 268 -2.63 -9.53 5.38
N VAL A 269 -2.07 -8.48 5.96
CA VAL A 269 -2.82 -7.46 6.70
C VAL A 269 -2.56 -6.07 6.15
N MET A 270 -3.51 -5.18 6.38
CA MET A 270 -3.37 -3.74 6.24
C MET A 270 -3.16 -3.12 7.61
N ILE A 271 -2.05 -2.41 7.79
CA ILE A 271 -1.81 -1.57 8.97
C ILE A 271 -2.16 -0.14 8.61
N TYR A 272 -2.89 0.52 9.51
CA TYR A 272 -3.36 1.87 9.28
C TYR A 272 -2.23 2.90 9.35
N ALA A 273 -2.40 4.00 8.63
CA ALA A 273 -1.43 5.07 8.59
C ALA A 273 -1.23 5.72 9.97
N PRO A 274 0.02 5.96 10.43
CA PRO A 274 0.28 6.63 11.71
C PRO A 274 -0.08 8.11 11.65
N ARG A 275 -0.93 8.56 12.57
CA ARG A 275 -1.44 9.94 12.63
C ARG A 275 -0.45 10.92 13.25
N ASN A 276 0.48 10.43 14.06
CA ASN A 276 1.46 11.23 14.79
C ASN A 276 2.69 10.38 15.14
N GLU A 277 3.66 10.99 15.81
CA GLU A 277 4.91 10.33 16.21
C GLU A 277 4.68 9.16 17.18
N GLN A 278 3.72 9.27 18.10
CA GLN A 278 3.42 8.18 19.04
C GLN A 278 2.87 6.95 18.32
N GLU A 279 1.98 7.14 17.34
CA GLU A 279 1.52 6.04 16.48
C GLU A 279 2.63 5.48 15.61
N LEU A 280 3.55 6.33 15.12
CA LEU A 280 4.69 5.89 14.33
C LEU A 280 5.58 4.90 15.10
N GLN A 281 5.85 5.16 16.38
CA GLN A 281 6.61 4.25 17.23
C GLN A 281 5.91 2.89 17.40
N ILE A 282 4.58 2.86 17.45
CA ILE A 282 3.84 1.60 17.47
C ILE A 282 3.91 0.88 16.13
N VAL A 283 3.79 1.61 15.02
CA VAL A 283 3.94 1.07 13.66
C VAL A 283 5.35 0.48 13.46
N TYR A 284 6.40 1.09 13.99
CA TYR A 284 7.75 0.50 13.96
C TYR A 284 7.79 -0.88 14.61
N ARG A 285 7.22 -1.03 15.80
CA ARG A 285 7.17 -2.32 16.49
C ARG A 285 6.42 -3.39 15.69
N ILE A 286 5.35 -3.00 14.99
CA ILE A 286 4.60 -3.90 14.09
C ILE A 286 5.46 -4.30 12.88
N ILE A 287 6.20 -3.36 12.28
CA ILE A 287 7.11 -3.65 11.17
C ILE A 287 8.26 -4.57 11.62
N GLU A 288 8.83 -4.33 12.80
CA GLU A 288 9.86 -5.19 13.38
C GLU A 288 9.34 -6.63 13.58
N ALA A 289 8.08 -6.79 14.00
CA ALA A 289 7.44 -8.10 14.07
C ALA A 289 7.26 -8.75 12.69
N ALA A 290 6.95 -7.97 11.65
CA ALA A 290 6.91 -8.46 10.28
C ALA A 290 8.30 -8.90 9.77
N ILE A 291 9.36 -8.13 10.07
CA ILE A 291 10.74 -8.49 9.73
C ILE A 291 11.11 -9.83 10.37
N TRP A 292 10.85 -9.96 11.67
CA TRP A 292 11.10 -11.19 12.42
C TRP A 292 10.32 -12.37 11.84
N TYR A 293 9.04 -12.17 11.53
CA TYR A 293 8.23 -13.23 10.93
C TYR A 293 8.72 -13.65 9.53
N ILE A 294 9.25 -12.75 8.72
CA ILE A 294 9.68 -13.08 7.35
C ILE A 294 11.08 -13.70 7.30
N SER A 295 11.99 -13.23 8.16
CA SER A 295 13.43 -13.52 8.06
C SER A 295 14.06 -14.15 9.31
N GLU A 296 13.32 -14.25 10.41
CA GLU A 296 13.82 -14.66 11.75
C GLU A 296 14.93 -13.74 12.30
N GLU A 297 15.16 -12.61 11.66
CA GLU A 297 16.09 -11.57 12.10
C GLU A 297 15.40 -10.57 13.03
N LYS A 298 16.14 -10.08 14.02
CA LYS A 298 15.71 -8.93 14.83
C LYS A 298 16.27 -7.66 14.22
N ALA A 299 15.42 -6.67 14.02
CA ALA A 299 15.78 -5.34 13.54
C ALA A 299 15.13 -4.27 14.42
N SER A 300 15.66 -3.06 14.39
CA SER A 300 14.97 -1.90 14.95
C SER A 300 14.88 -0.76 13.95
N LEU A 301 13.71 -0.11 13.89
CA LEU A 301 13.45 1.06 13.06
C LEU A 301 13.60 2.39 13.81
N SER A 302 13.72 2.35 15.14
CA SER A 302 13.91 3.53 16.00
C SER A 302 15.34 4.09 16.00
#